data_AF-M9UBU5-F1
#
_entry.id   AF-M9UBU5-F1
#
_cell.length_a   1.000
_cell.length_b   1.000
_cell.length_c   1.000
_cell.angle_alpha   90.00
_cell.angle_beta   90.00
_cell.angle_gamma   90.00
#
_symmetry.space_group_name_H-M   'P 1'
#
loop_
_entity.id
_entity.type
_entity.pdbx_description
1 polymer ?
#
loop_
_entity_poly.entity_id
_entity_poly.type
_entity_poly.pdbx_seq_one_letter_code
_entity_poly.pdbx_strand_id
1 'polypeptide(L)' 'MHIADEINVPILIAHSKGDEVLDFRFSMEFYNQIKFTDKQILLFDKGGHIFYDYEVRQRLYKEVTEWLIKRLK' A
#
# COMPACT_ATOMS: atom_id res chain seq x y z
N MET A 1 -2.27 4.68 18.35
CA MET A 1 -1.61 4.17 17.13
C MET A 1 -0.26 4.87 16.98
N HIS A 2 0.71 4.56 17.87
CA HIS A 2 2.00 5.27 17.95
C HIS A 2 3.10 4.68 17.07
N ILE A 3 2.87 3.49 16.49
CA ILE A 3 3.85 2.79 15.65
C ILE A 3 4.17 3.51 14.34
N ALA A 4 3.24 4.32 13.80
CA ALA A 4 3.48 5.04 12.54
C ALA A 4 4.69 5.98 12.62
N ASP A 5 4.87 6.62 13.79
CA ASP A 5 6.00 7.52 14.08
C ASP A 5 7.34 6.78 14.21
N GLU A 6 7.31 5.47 14.49
CA GLU A 6 8.49 4.64 14.68
C GLU A 6 8.98 3.99 13.38
N ILE A 7 8.17 4.03 12.31
CA ILE A 7 8.58 3.52 10.99
C ILE A 7 9.70 4.38 10.45
N ASN A 8 10.88 3.79 10.31
CA ASN A 8 12.12 4.41 9.82
C ASN A 8 12.76 3.61 8.66
N VAL A 9 11.98 2.73 8.05
CA VAL A 9 12.36 1.90 6.90
C VAL A 9 11.44 2.17 5.73
N PRO A 10 11.88 1.89 4.48
CA PRO A 10 11.02 2.03 3.32
C PRO A 10 9.75 1.22 3.44
N ILE A 11 8.62 1.84 3.11
CA ILE A 11 7.30 1.19 3.21
C ILE A 11 6.46 1.39 1.96
N LEU A 12 5.79 0.31 1.54
CA LEU A 12 4.75 0.32 0.53
C LEU A 12 3.44 -0.15 1.16
N ILE A 13 2.39 0.65 1.00
CA ILE A 13 1.04 0.29 1.40
C ILE A 13 0.21 0.07 0.14
N ALA A 14 -0.48 -1.06 0.03
CA ALA A 14 -1.38 -1.35 -1.09
C ALA A 14 -2.77 -1.66 -0.55
N HIS A 15 -3.80 -1.00 -1.10
CA HIS A 15 -5.18 -1.14 -0.61
C HIS A 15 -6.18 -0.89 -1.74
N SER A 16 -7.23 -1.70 -1.85
CA SER A 16 -8.40 -1.38 -2.69
C SER A 16 -9.32 -0.36 -2.02
N LYS A 17 -9.78 0.66 -2.76
CA LYS A 17 -10.82 1.59 -2.25
C LYS A 17 -12.18 0.93 -2.07
N GLY A 18 -12.39 -0.23 -2.70
CA GLY A 18 -13.60 -1.03 -2.59
C GLY A 18 -13.53 -2.10 -1.50
N ASP A 19 -12.49 -2.12 -0.66
CA ASP A 19 -12.41 -3.08 0.46
C ASP A 19 -13.58 -2.85 1.43
N GLU A 20 -14.44 -3.86 1.47
CA GLU A 20 -15.67 -3.92 2.25
C GLU A 20 -15.44 -4.37 3.70
N VAL A 21 -14.26 -4.92 4.01
CA VAL A 21 -13.87 -5.43 5.32
C VAL A 21 -13.09 -4.37 6.10
N LEU A 22 -12.17 -3.67 5.44
CA LEU A 22 -11.33 -2.64 6.03
C LEU A 22 -11.33 -1.39 5.16
N ASP A 23 -11.74 -0.26 5.73
CA ASP A 23 -11.77 1.00 4.98
C ASP A 23 -10.36 1.51 4.64
N PHE A 24 -10.11 1.79 3.36
CA PHE A 24 -8.83 2.31 2.87
C PHE A 24 -8.38 3.62 3.55
N ARG A 25 -9.31 4.38 4.15
CA ARG A 25 -9.01 5.59 4.92
C ARG A 25 -8.07 5.32 6.08
N PHE A 26 -8.13 4.15 6.72
CA PHE A 26 -7.18 3.78 7.77
C PHE A 26 -5.74 3.66 7.24
N SER A 27 -5.57 3.08 6.05
CA SER A 27 -4.26 3.04 5.39
C SER A 27 -3.76 4.43 5.00
N MET A 28 -4.65 5.32 4.55
CA MET A 28 -4.31 6.71 4.26
C MET A 28 -3.90 7.49 5.52
N GLU A 29 -4.64 7.32 6.62
CA GLU A 29 -4.30 7.92 7.91
C GLU A 29 -2.94 7.44 8.42
N PHE A 30 -2.70 6.12 8.39
CA PHE A 30 -1.42 5.54 8.76
C PHE A 30 -0.28 6.06 7.86
N TYR A 31 -0.48 6.08 6.54
CA TYR A 31 0.47 6.65 5.59
C TYR A 31 0.81 8.11 5.90
N ASN A 32 -0.19 8.93 6.24
CA ASN A 32 0.01 10.34 6.56
C ASN A 32 0.76 10.54 7.89
N GLN A 33 0.59 9.63 8.85
CA GLN A 33 1.29 9.69 10.15
C GLN A 33 2.77 9.26 10.06
N ILE A 34 3.15 8.41 9.09
CA ILE A 34 4.54 8.01 8.92
C ILE A 34 5.42 9.23 8.59
N LYS A 35 6.44 9.48 9.41
CA LYS A 35 7.39 10.60 9.19
C LYS A 35 8.48 10.26 8.19
N PHE A 36 8.79 8.99 8.00
CA PHE A 36 9.79 8.54 7.02
C PHE A 36 9.38 8.94 5.61
N THR A 37 10.34 9.45 4.83
CA THR A 37 10.06 10.06 3.53
C THR A 37 10.00 9.05 2.39
N ASP A 38 10.73 7.94 2.49
CA ASP A 38 10.63 6.85 1.53
C ASP A 38 9.44 5.96 1.87
N LYS A 39 8.26 6.48 1.56
CA LYS A 39 6.97 5.81 1.71
C LYS A 39 6.17 5.93 0.42
N GLN A 40 5.44 4.89 0.08
CA GLN A 40 4.54 4.86 -1.07
C GLN A 40 3.20 4.23 -0.69
N ILE A 41 2.12 4.75 -1.28
CA ILE A 41 0.79 4.17 -1.18
C ILE A 41 0.21 3.91 -2.56
N LEU A 42 -0.37 2.72 -2.75
CA LEU A 42 -1.04 2.28 -3.96
C LEU A 42 -2.51 2.05 -3.63
N LEU A 43 -3.37 2.89 -4.19
CA LEU A 43 -4.81 2.74 -4.07
C LEU A 43 -5.39 2.21 -5.39
N PHE A 44 -6.16 1.14 -5.30
CA PHE A 44 -6.83 0.54 -6.45
C PHE A 44 -8.31 0.93 -6.45
N ASP A 45 -8.79 1.51 -7.55
CA ASP A 45 -10.21 1.89 -7.70
C ASP A 45 -11.14 0.68 -7.93
N LYS A 46 -10.56 -0.46 -8.30
CA LYS A 46 -11.26 -1.75 -8.47
C LYS A 46 -10.70 -2.79 -7.51
N GLY A 47 -11.55 -3.72 -7.06
CA GLY A 47 -11.21 -4.78 -6.11
C GLY A 47 -12.02 -4.67 -4.81
N GLY A 48 -11.72 -5.56 -3.87
CA GLY A 48 -12.24 -5.54 -2.50
C GLY A 48 -11.14 -5.98 -1.54
N HIS A 49 -11.51 -6.60 -0.42
CA HIS A 49 -10.53 -7.14 0.53
C HIS A 49 -9.56 -8.14 -0.11
N ILE A 50 -10.05 -8.88 -1.11
CA ILE A 50 -9.26 -9.77 -1.95
C ILE A 50 -9.24 -9.22 -3.37
N PHE A 51 -8.04 -9.15 -3.95
CA PHE A 51 -7.85 -8.75 -5.35
C PHE A 51 -8.26 -9.91 -6.30
N TYR A 52 -9.55 -10.05 -6.58
CA TYR A 52 -10.08 -11.09 -7.48
C TYR A 52 -9.91 -10.76 -8.97
N ASP A 53 -9.87 -9.48 -9.33
CA ASP A 53 -9.70 -9.03 -10.69
C ASP A 53 -8.27 -9.31 -11.20
N TYR A 54 -8.14 -9.92 -12.37
CA TYR A 54 -6.86 -10.31 -12.93
C TYR A 54 -5.97 -9.11 -13.24
N GLU A 55 -6.51 -8.05 -13.85
CA GLU A 55 -5.75 -6.86 -14.22
C GLU A 55 -5.24 -6.14 -12.97
N VAL A 56 -6.08 -6.04 -11.95
CA VAL A 56 -5.70 -5.47 -10.65
C VAL A 56 -4.59 -6.27 -9.99
N ARG A 57 -4.66 -7.61 -9.99
CA ARG A 57 -3.59 -8.47 -9.47
C ARG A 57 -2.28 -8.30 -10.24
N GLN A 58 -2.33 -8.31 -11.57
CA GLN A 58 -1.13 -8.13 -12.39
C GLN A 58 -0.48 -6.78 -12.12
N ARG A 59 -1.29 -5.71 -11.99
CA ARG A 59 -0.78 -4.40 -11.60
C ARG A 59 -0.15 -4.43 -10.21
N LEU A 60 -0.81 -5.02 -9.22
CA LEU A 60 -0.25 -5.15 -7.87
C LEU A 60 1.10 -5.86 -7.88
N TYR A 61 1.20 -7.00 -8.56
CA TYR A 61 2.46 -7.75 -8.67
C TYR A 61 3.56 -6.94 -9.33
N LYS A 62 3.24 -6.24 -10.43
CA LYS A 62 4.18 -5.36 -11.11
C LYS A 62 4.71 -4.26 -10.18
N GLU A 63 3.81 -3.51 -9.55
CA GLU A 63 4.15 -2.37 -8.68
C GLU A 63 4.99 -2.81 -7.47
N VAL A 64 4.61 -3.92 -6.82
CA VAL A 64 5.36 -4.48 -5.69
C VAL A 64 6.74 -4.96 -6.13
N THR A 65 6.83 -5.68 -7.25
CA THR A 65 8.10 -6.18 -7.78
C THR A 65 9.03 -5.04 -8.16
N GLU A 66 8.54 -4.02 -8.86
CA GLU A 66 9.31 -2.84 -9.23
C GLU A 66 9.77 -2.06 -7.99
N TRP A 67 8.91 -1.95 -6.97
CA TRP A 67 9.25 -1.31 -5.69
C TRP A 67 10.38 -2.07 -4.96
N LEU A 68 10.35 -3.40 -4.96
CA LEU A 68 11.42 -4.23 -4.38
C LEU A 68 12.72 -4.12 -5.18
N ILE A 69 12.67 -4.22 -6.51
CA ILE A 69 13.87 -4.16 -7.38
C ILE A 69 14.63 -2.84 -7.19
N LYS A 70 13.92 -1.71 -7.04
CA LYS A 70 14.54 -0.40 -6.79
C LYS A 70 15.39 -0.36 -5.50
N ARG A 71 15.19 -1.31 -4.58
CA ARG A 71 15.84 -1.38 -3.26
C ARG A 71 16.82 -2.54 -3.09
N LEU A 72 16.91 -3.42 -4.09
CA LEU A 72 17.94 -4.46 -4.16
C LEU A 72 19.27 -3.96 -4.75
N LYS A 73 19.29 -2.72 -5.24
CA LYS A 73 20.51 -2.03 -5.71
C LYS A 73 21.14 -1.26 -4.57
#